data_AF-A0A728BI11-F1
#
_entry.id   AF-A0A728BI11-F1
#
_cell.length_a   1.000
_cell.length_b   1.000
_cell.length_c   1.000
_cell.angle_alpha   90.00
_cell.angle_beta   90.00
_cell.angle_gamma   90.00
#
_symmetry.space_group_name_H-M   'P 1'
#
loop_
_entity.id
_entity.type
_entity.pdbx_description
1 polymer ?
#
loop_
_entity_poly.entity_id
_entity_poly.type
_entity_poly.pdbx_seq_one_letter_code
_entity_poly.pdbx_strand_id
1 'polypeptide(L)'
;AVKLDVQSIIQPKIKSYNATIDNISPDSYEENTGGTIQRYYKVIIAFDVNEDDLRWLKPGMTVDASVITGKHSIMEYLLSPLMKGVDKAFSEPVNTKRLDTP
;
A
#
# COMPACT_ATOMS: atom_id res chain seq x y z
N ALA A 1 -3.37 -4.94 -2.14
CA ALA A 1 -4.04 -5.51 -3.32
C ALA A 1 -4.13 -4.41 -4.37
N VAL A 2 -3.93 -4.75 -5.64
CA VAL A 2 -3.95 -3.79 -6.75
C VAL A 2 -4.92 -4.27 -7.81
N LYS A 3 -5.72 -3.35 -8.33
CA LYS A 3 -6.50 -3.58 -9.55
C LYS A 3 -5.78 -2.89 -10.70
N LEU A 4 -5.51 -3.63 -11.77
CA LEU A 4 -4.77 -3.15 -12.92
C LEU A 4 -5.68 -3.15 -14.15
N ASP A 5 -5.88 -1.99 -14.77
CA ASP A 5 -6.63 -1.85 -16.02
C ASP A 5 -5.65 -1.58 -17.16
N VAL A 6 -5.55 -2.52 -18.10
CA VAL A 6 -4.60 -2.45 -19.22
C VAL A 6 -5.33 -1.97 -20.47
N GLN A 7 -4.81 -0.91 -21.10
CA GLN A 7 -5.37 -0.33 -22.32
C GLN A 7 -4.52 -0.71 -23.53
N SER A 8 -5.14 -1.30 -24.54
CA SER A 8 -4.49 -1.59 -25.82
C SER A 8 -4.79 -0.52 -26.85
N ILE A 9 -3.73 -0.08 -27.57
CA ILE A 9 -3.85 0.80 -28.73
C ILE A 9 -4.21 -0.03 -29.98
N ILE A 10 -3.72 -1.28 -30.05
CA ILE A 10 -3.88 -2.15 -31.22
C ILE A 10 -5.31 -2.69 -31.33
N GLN A 11 -5.93 -2.98 -30.18
CA GLN A 11 -7.33 -3.36 -30.08
C GLN A 11 -7.99 -2.44 -29.07
N PRO A 12 -9.13 -1.79 -29.36
CA PRO A 12 -9.85 -0.97 -28.38
C PRO A 12 -10.52 -1.87 -27.34
N LYS A 13 -9.69 -2.51 -26.51
CA LYS A 13 -10.05 -3.46 -25.47
C LYS A 13 -9.34 -3.03 -24.20
N ILE A 14 -10.14 -2.83 -23.16
CA ILE A 14 -9.66 -2.61 -21.79
C ILE A 14 -9.91 -3.91 -21.05
N LYS A 15 -8.88 -4.43 -20.36
CA LYS A 15 -9.04 -5.61 -19.51
C LYS A 15 -8.45 -5.36 -18.13
N SER A 16 -9.21 -5.75 -17.12
CA SER A 16 -8.82 -5.67 -15.72
C SER A 16 -8.12 -6.95 -15.26
N TYR A 17 -7.08 -6.80 -14.45
CA TYR A 17 -6.35 -7.87 -13.78
C TYR A 17 -6.26 -7.61 -12.29
N ASN A 18 -6.33 -8.69 -11.51
CA ASN A 18 -5.96 -8.65 -10.11
C ASN A 18 -4.43 -8.73 -10.02
N ALA A 19 -3.85 -7.86 -9.22
CA ALA A 19 -2.41 -7.70 -9.15
C ALA A 19 -1.93 -7.51 -7.71
N THR A 20 -0.65 -7.81 -7.50
CA THR A 20 0.05 -7.63 -6.23
C THR A 20 1.29 -6.76 -6.43
N ILE A 21 1.61 -5.96 -5.41
CA ILE A 21 2.87 -5.21 -5.40
C ILE A 21 3.98 -6.18 -5.04
N ASP A 22 4.98 -6.28 -5.92
CA ASP A 22 6.17 -7.11 -5.70
C ASP A 22 7.27 -6.29 -5.02
N ASN A 23 7.55 -5.10 -5.55
CA ASN A 23 8.60 -4.24 -5.00
C ASN A 23 8.25 -2.75 -5.12
N ILE A 24 8.75 -1.96 -4.17
CA ILE A 24 8.69 -0.49 -4.21
C ILE A 24 10.13 0.01 -4.13
N SER A 25 10.51 0.85 -5.09
CA SER A 25 11.83 1.47 -5.14
C SER A 25 12.10 2.29 -3.88
N PRO A 26 13.28 2.16 -3.25
CA PRO A 26 13.67 3.04 -2.15
C PRO A 26 13.96 4.47 -2.62
N ASP A 27 14.35 4.62 -3.89
CA ASP A 27 14.70 5.90 -4.50
C ASP A 27 13.47 6.62 -5.06
N SER A 28 13.42 7.93 -4.83
CA SER A 28 12.45 8.84 -5.43
C SER A 28 12.95 9.37 -6.78
N TYR A 29 12.03 9.52 -7.72
CA TYR A 29 12.25 10.12 -9.02
C TYR A 29 11.48 11.43 -9.14
N GLU A 30 11.95 12.33 -10.00
CA GLU A 30 11.31 13.61 -10.28
C GLU A 30 10.86 13.65 -11.74
N GLU A 31 9.64 14.10 -11.97
CA GLU A 31 9.09 14.34 -13.29
C GLU A 31 8.55 15.77 -13.36
N ASN A 32 8.91 16.48 -14.44
CA ASN A 32 8.39 17.80 -14.71
C ASN A 32 7.15 17.67 -15.60
N THR A 33 5.98 17.70 -14.98
CA THR A 33 4.71 17.72 -15.70
C THR A 33 4.13 19.12 -15.61
N GLY A 34 4.03 19.81 -16.75
CA GLY A 34 3.39 21.13 -16.83
C GLY A 34 4.07 22.22 -16.01
N GLY A 35 5.39 22.16 -15.82
CA GLY A 35 6.15 23.15 -15.05
C GLY A 35 6.16 22.92 -13.54
N THR A 36 5.48 21.88 -13.04
CA THR A 36 5.54 21.45 -11.64
C THR A 36 6.41 20.21 -11.53
N ILE A 37 7.36 20.22 -10.60
CA ILE A 37 8.17 19.05 -10.26
C ILE A 37 7.34 18.16 -9.33
N GLN A 38 7.01 16.96 -9.80
CA GLN A 38 6.33 15.94 -9.01
C GLN A 38 7.31 14.82 -8.67
N ARG A 39 7.33 14.43 -7.39
CA ARG A 39 8.10 13.29 -6.92
C ARG A 39 7.24 12.04 -6.92
N TYR A 40 7.82 10.95 -7.40
CA TYR A 40 7.17 9.65 -7.45
C TYR A 40 8.15 8.52 -7.13
N TYR A 41 7.60 7.38 -6.74
CA TYR A 41 8.35 6.15 -6.49
C TYR A 41 7.94 5.11 -7.53
N LYS A 42 8.92 4.39 -8.06
CA LYS A 42 8.65 3.27 -8.99
C LYS A 42 8.19 2.06 -8.21
N VAL A 43 7.17 1.39 -8.74
CA VAL A 43 6.59 0.17 -8.16
C VAL A 43 6.62 -0.93 -9.21
N ILE A 44 7.06 -2.12 -8.83
CA ILE A 44 6.96 -3.33 -9.64
C ILE A 44 5.68 -4.05 -9.22
N ILE A 45 4.79 -4.28 -10.18
CA ILE A 45 3.50 -4.92 -9.99
C ILE A 45 3.52 -6.26 -10.74
N ALA A 46 3.18 -7.33 -10.03
CA ALA A 46 3.01 -8.66 -10.58
C ALA A 46 1.52 -8.98 -10.73
N PHE A 47 1.14 -9.60 -11.85
CA PHE A 47 -0.23 -10.04 -12.12
C PHE A 47 -0.22 -11.26 -13.04
N ASP A 48 -1.22 -12.12 -12.86
CA ASP A 48 -1.37 -13.33 -13.66
C ASP A 48 -2.12 -13.03 -14.97
N VAL A 49 -1.64 -13.63 -16.06
CA VAL A 49 -2.19 -13.45 -17.41
C VAL A 49 -2.56 -14.80 -17.97
N ASN A 50 -3.80 -14.93 -18.46
CA ASN A 50 -4.26 -16.15 -19.12
C ASN A 50 -3.60 -16.28 -20.51
N GLU A 51 -3.43 -17.50 -21.01
CA GLU A 51 -2.79 -17.75 -22.31
C GLU A 51 -3.45 -16.99 -23.48
N ASP A 52 -4.78 -16.86 -23.45
CA ASP A 52 -5.52 -16.10 -24.48
C ASP A 52 -5.17 -14.61 -24.51
N ASP A 53 -4.74 -14.06 -23.37
CA ASP A 53 -4.40 -12.65 -23.25
C ASP A 53 -2.98 -12.33 -23.71
N LEU A 54 -2.08 -13.33 -23.72
CA LEU A 54 -0.70 -13.17 -24.21
C LEU A 54 -0.62 -12.70 -25.66
N ARG A 55 -1.64 -13.02 -26.47
CA ARG A 55 -1.71 -12.61 -27.88
C ARG A 55 -1.80 -11.09 -28.02
N TRP A 56 -2.60 -10.42 -27.20
CA TRP A 56 -2.87 -8.98 -27.32
C TRP A 56 -2.09 -8.12 -26.31
N LEU A 57 -1.62 -8.69 -25.21
CA LEU A 57 -0.74 -8.01 -24.26
C LEU A 57 0.67 -7.85 -24.85
N LYS A 58 1.20 -6.63 -24.83
CA LYS A 58 2.51 -6.25 -25.37
C LYS A 58 3.19 -5.24 -24.45
N PRO A 59 4.53 -5.22 -24.38
CA PRO A 59 5.26 -4.18 -23.66
C PRO A 59 4.97 -2.78 -24.21
N GLY A 60 5.02 -1.78 -23.34
CA GLY A 60 4.78 -0.37 -23.70
C GLY A 60 3.31 0.06 -23.69
N MET A 61 2.39 -0.84 -23.33
CA MET A 61 0.99 -0.49 -23.12
C MET A 61 0.82 0.37 -21.86
N THR A 62 -0.11 1.32 -21.93
CA THR A 62 -0.50 2.14 -20.78
C THR A 62 -1.37 1.32 -19.83
N VAL A 63 -1.09 1.45 -18.55
CA VAL A 63 -1.80 0.75 -17.48
C VAL A 63 -2.26 1.74 -16.42
N ASP A 64 -3.48 1.57 -15.97
CA ASP A 64 -4.04 2.30 -14.82
C ASP A 64 -4.03 1.35 -13.62
N ALA A 65 -3.21 1.68 -12.61
CA ALA A 65 -3.08 0.86 -11.40
C ALA A 65 -3.78 1.52 -10.21
N SER A 66 -4.82 0.88 -9.70
CA SER A 66 -5.52 1.28 -8.48
C SER A 66 -4.99 0.48 -7.29
N VAL A 67 -4.17 1.12 -6.46
CA VAL A 67 -3.57 0.51 -5.27
C VAL A 67 -4.49 0.70 -4.05
N ILE A 68 -4.92 -0.41 -3.44
CA ILE A 68 -5.70 -0.37 -2.20
C ILE A 68 -4.72 -0.29 -1.02
N THR A 69 -4.63 0.90 -0.41
CA THR A 69 -3.78 1.16 0.76
C THR A 69 -4.55 0.94 2.06
N GLY A 70 -4.22 -0.13 2.77
CA GLY A 70 -4.72 -0.42 4.12
C GLY A 70 -6.09 -1.12 4.20
N LYS A 71 -6.36 -1.69 5.38
CA LYS A 71 -7.68 -2.11 5.86
C LYS A 71 -7.94 -1.36 7.17
N HIS A 72 -8.14 -0.06 7.11
CA HIS A 72 -8.51 0.68 8.31
C HIS A 72 -9.95 0.33 8.68
N SER A 73 -10.12 -0.60 9.62
CA SER A 73 -11.43 -0.87 10.20
C SER A 73 -11.77 0.25 11.18
N ILE A 74 -12.93 0.88 11.02
CA ILE A 74 -13.44 1.88 11.98
C ILE A 74 -13.42 1.29 13.41
N MET A 75 -13.69 -0.01 13.53
CA MET A 75 -13.63 -0.73 14.81
C MET A 75 -12.24 -0.66 15.46
N GLU A 76 -11.16 -0.74 14.70
CA GLU A 76 -9.80 -0.65 15.24
C GLU A 76 -9.51 0.74 15.81
N TYR A 77 -10.05 1.78 15.18
CA TYR A 77 -9.99 3.13 15.71
C TYR A 77 -10.76 3.26 17.03
N LEU A 78 -11.95 2.69 17.10
CA LEU A 78 -12.81 2.70 18.29
C LEU A 78 -12.23 1.89 19.46
N LEU A 79 -11.57 0.77 19.17
CA LEU A 79 -10.98 -0.11 20.19
C LEU A 79 -9.58 0.34 20.65
N SER A 80 -8.88 1.17 19.86
CA SER A 80 -7.53 1.66 20.18
C SER A 80 -7.36 2.32 21.56
N PRO A 81 -8.35 3.04 22.13
CA PRO A 81 -8.22 3.63 23.47
C PRO A 81 -8.38 2.59 24.58
N LEU A 82 -9.20 1.56 24.37
CA LEU A 82 -9.47 0.50 25.35
C LEU A 82 -8.22 -0.38 25.57
N MET A 83 -7.53 -0.73 24.48
CA MET A 83 -6.29 -1.52 24.55
C MET A 83 -5.20 -0.79 25.35
N LYS A 84 -5.04 0.54 25.15
CA LYS A 84 -4.10 1.36 25.91
C LYS A 84 -4.40 1.41 27.42
N GLY A 85 -5.67 1.28 27.81
CA GLY A 85 -6.09 1.27 29.20
C GLY A 85 -5.79 -0.05 29.91
N VAL A 86 -5.89 -1.16 29.20
CA VAL A 86 -5.61 -2.52 29.71
C VAL A 86 -4.13 -2.66 30.08
N ASP A 87 -3.21 -2.28 29.19
CA ASP A 87 -1.76 -2.39 29.45
C ASP A 87 -1.32 -1.58 30.69
N LYS A 88 -1.98 -0.44 30.93
CA LYS A 88 -1.67 0.45 32.05
C LYS A 88 -2.33 0.03 33.36
N ALA A 89 -3.44 -0.70 33.31
CA ALA A 89 -4.14 -1.23 34.49
C ALA A 89 -3.48 -2.52 35.02
N PHE A 90 -2.79 -3.28 34.17
CA PHE A 90 -2.08 -4.50 34.53
C PHE A 90 -0.55 -4.32 34.72
N SER A 91 -0.01 -3.13 34.44
CA SER A 91 1.37 -2.80 34.76
C SER A 91 1.52 -2.46 36.25
N GLU A 92 2.51 -3.07 36.89
CA GLU A 92 2.78 -3.00 38.32
C GLU A 92 2.81 -1.54 38.83
N PRO A 93 2.06 -1.19 39.88
CA PRO A 93 2.22 0.10 40.54
C PRO A 93 3.61 0.14 41.17
N VAL A 94 4.48 1.02 40.67
CA VAL A 94 5.82 1.24 41.25
C VAL A 94 5.65 1.62 42.72
N ASN A 95 5.88 0.65 43.61
CA ASN A 95 5.80 0.85 45.06
C ASN A 95 7.06 1.61 45.50
N THR A 96 6.95 2.93 45.64
CA THR A 96 8.04 3.80 46.09
C THR A 96 8.26 3.79 47.60
N LYS A 97 7.64 2.87 48.37
CA LYS A 97 7.95 2.76 49.80
C LYS A 97 9.23 1.95 50.03
N ARG A 98 10.31 2.71 50.27
CA ARG A 98 11.50 2.44 51.10
C ARG A 98 12.79 2.66 50.32
N LEU A 99 13.47 3.75 50.65
CA LEU A 99 14.79 3.74 51.31
C LEU A 99 15.10 5.17 51.81
N ASP A 100 14.26 5.67 52.71
CA ASP A 100 14.65 6.77 53.60
C ASP A 100 15.14 6.12 54.89
N THR A 101 16.45 5.92 55.04
CA THR A 101 17.11 5.92 56.37
C THR A 101 18.63 6.06 56.20
N PRO A 102 19.29 6.58 57.24
CA PRO A 102 19.93 7.89 57.35
C PRO A 102 21.38 7.95 56.85
#